data_AF-A0A259IS59-F1
#
_entry.id   AF-A0A259IS59-F1
#
_cell.length_a   1.000
_cell.length_b   1.000
_cell.length_c   1.000
_cell.angle_alpha   90.00
_cell.angle_beta   90.00
_cell.angle_gamma   90.00
#
_symmetry.space_group_name_H-M   'P 1'
#
loop_
_entity.id
_entity.type
_entity.pdbx_description
1 polymer ?
#
loop_
_entity_poly.entity_id
_entity_poly.type
_entity_poly.pdbx_seq_one_letter_code
_entity_poly.pdbx_strand_id
1 'polypeptide(L)'
;MTKPFKILGIQQIAIGGENKNRLRKLWVDLLGFEYKSTFVSERENVDEDICAIGKGLHEIEVDLMQPFDIGKKPAVHLTPLNHIGLWVDDLPKAVEWLSAQGLRFAPGGIRKGAAGYDITFVHPKGNEEFPFCGEGVLIELVQAPPDIIAGLSS
;
A
#
# COMPACT_ATOMS: atom_id res chain seq x y z
N MET A 1 -8.98 -3.41 26.19
CA MET A 1 -9.51 -2.19 25.55
C MET A 1 -10.10 -2.57 24.21
N THR A 2 -11.21 -1.96 23.81
CA THR A 2 -11.81 -2.16 22.49
C THR A 2 -10.96 -1.48 21.42
N LYS A 3 -10.81 -2.10 20.25
CA LYS A 3 -10.09 -1.51 19.11
C LYS A 3 -10.82 -0.23 18.62
N PRO A 4 -10.17 0.95 18.55
CA PRO A 4 -10.84 2.24 18.33
C PRO A 4 -10.93 2.68 16.86
N PHE A 5 -10.64 1.78 15.91
CA PHE A 5 -10.63 2.02 14.47
C PHE A 5 -11.11 0.77 13.73
N LYS A 6 -11.42 0.91 12.45
CA LYS A 6 -11.80 -0.16 11.53
C LYS A 6 -10.84 -0.23 10.35
N ILE A 7 -10.58 -1.45 9.90
CA ILE A 7 -10.02 -1.68 8.56
C ILE A 7 -11.22 -1.87 7.64
N LEU A 8 -11.34 -1.04 6.61
CA LEU A 8 -12.54 -0.97 5.77
C LEU A 8 -12.44 -1.85 4.53
N GLY A 9 -11.22 -2.10 4.05
CA GLY A 9 -10.99 -2.89 2.85
C GLY A 9 -9.59 -2.70 2.31
N ILE A 10 -9.33 -3.29 1.15
CA ILE A 10 -8.08 -3.09 0.41
C ILE A 10 -8.20 -1.79 -0.37
N GLN A 11 -7.16 -0.97 -0.29
CA GLN A 11 -7.01 0.23 -1.09
C GLN A 11 -6.15 -0.04 -2.32
N GLN A 12 -4.95 -0.60 -2.12
CA GLN A 12 -4.05 -0.94 -3.21
C GLN A 12 -3.27 -2.24 -3.00
N ILE A 13 -2.77 -2.81 -4.10
CA ILE A 13 -1.81 -3.91 -4.10
C ILE A 13 -0.65 -3.54 -5.02
N ALA A 14 0.56 -3.49 -4.48
CA ALA A 14 1.73 -3.15 -5.26
C ALA A 14 2.52 -4.41 -5.64
N ILE A 15 2.82 -4.54 -6.93
CA ILE A 15 3.45 -5.71 -7.54
C ILE A 15 4.77 -5.30 -8.18
N GLY A 16 5.87 -5.84 -7.68
CA GLY A 16 7.21 -5.54 -8.15
C GLY A 16 7.70 -6.51 -9.23
N GLY A 17 8.42 -6.00 -10.23
CA GLY A 17 9.17 -6.80 -11.18
C GLY A 17 10.28 -6.03 -11.86
N GLU A 18 11.25 -6.72 -12.46
CA GLU A 18 12.34 -6.09 -13.20
C GLU A 18 11.87 -5.44 -14.51
N ASN A 19 10.79 -5.97 -15.09
CA ASN A 19 10.24 -5.50 -16.35
C ASN A 19 8.72 -5.32 -16.23
N LYS A 20 8.29 -4.07 -16.09
CA LYS A 20 6.88 -3.70 -15.97
C LYS A 20 6.04 -4.13 -17.17
N ASN A 21 6.60 -4.18 -18.38
CA ASN A 21 5.85 -4.63 -19.56
C ASN A 21 5.40 -6.09 -19.46
N ARG A 22 6.16 -6.95 -18.77
CA ARG A 22 5.73 -8.34 -18.50
C ARG A 22 4.58 -8.39 -17.51
N LEU A 23 4.60 -7.51 -16.50
CA LEU A 23 3.49 -7.35 -15.56
C LEU A 23 2.25 -6.85 -16.30
N ARG A 24 2.37 -5.75 -17.08
CA ARG A 24 1.28 -5.21 -17.89
C ARG A 24 0.68 -6.26 -18.81
N LYS A 25 1.53 -7.06 -19.48
CA LYS A 25 1.05 -8.15 -20.34
C LYS A 25 0.15 -9.14 -19.60
N LEU A 26 0.52 -9.53 -18.39
CA LEU A 26 -0.29 -10.44 -17.59
C LEU A 26 -1.55 -9.76 -17.04
N TRP A 27 -1.37 -8.69 -16.27
CA TRP A 27 -2.44 -8.11 -15.46
C TRP A 27 -3.45 -7.33 -16.31
N VAL A 28 -3.00 -6.59 -17.30
CA VAL A 28 -3.87 -5.80 -18.19
C VAL A 28 -4.35 -6.67 -19.35
N ASP A 29 -3.45 -7.16 -20.20
CA ASP A 29 -3.89 -7.80 -21.45
C ASP A 29 -4.54 -9.18 -21.25
N LEU A 30 -4.06 -9.99 -20.30
CA LEU A 30 -4.56 -11.37 -20.11
C LEU A 30 -5.65 -11.46 -19.04
N LEU A 31 -5.49 -10.74 -17.93
CA LEU A 31 -6.44 -10.75 -16.81
C LEU A 31 -7.50 -9.65 -16.87
N GLY A 32 -7.31 -8.63 -17.73
CA GLY A 32 -8.33 -7.62 -18.02
C GLY A 32 -8.44 -6.50 -16.99
N PHE A 33 -7.36 -6.21 -16.24
CA PHE A 33 -7.35 -5.08 -15.31
C PHE A 33 -7.41 -3.77 -16.10
N GLU A 34 -8.07 -2.76 -15.56
CA GLU A 34 -8.20 -1.47 -16.23
C GLU A 34 -6.93 -0.65 -16.01
N TYR A 35 -6.18 -0.37 -17.08
CA TYR A 35 -5.07 0.58 -17.01
C TYR A 35 -5.60 2.01 -16.85
N LYS A 36 -5.08 2.74 -15.87
CA LYS A 36 -5.49 4.13 -15.58
C LYS A 36 -4.43 5.13 -16.01
N SER A 37 -3.19 4.95 -15.55
CA SER A 37 -2.10 5.90 -15.80
C SER A 37 -0.72 5.29 -15.56
N THR A 38 0.34 6.03 -15.90
CA THR A 38 1.72 5.72 -15.51
C THR A 38 2.22 6.81 -14.57
N PHE A 39 2.93 6.42 -13.51
CA PHE A 39 3.66 7.33 -12.64
C PHE A 39 5.16 6.98 -12.66
N VAL A 40 6.01 8.01 -12.71
CA VAL A 40 7.47 7.85 -12.72
C VAL A 40 8.09 8.82 -11.72
N SER A 41 8.94 8.30 -10.84
CA SER A 41 9.67 9.09 -9.85
C SER A 41 11.11 8.60 -9.71
N GLU A 42 12.06 9.44 -10.13
CA GLU A 42 13.48 9.19 -9.87
C GLU A 42 13.80 9.20 -8.36
N ARG A 43 13.13 10.08 -7.60
CA ARG A 43 13.31 10.20 -6.14
C ARG A 43 12.93 8.93 -5.40
N GLU A 44 11.81 8.32 -5.78
CA GLU A 44 11.31 7.07 -5.19
C GLU A 44 11.85 5.82 -5.93
N ASN A 45 12.73 6.02 -6.93
CA ASN A 45 13.27 4.98 -7.80
C ASN A 45 12.22 4.04 -8.39
N VAL A 46 11.11 4.58 -8.90
CA VAL A 46 9.98 3.78 -9.40
C VAL A 46 9.45 4.29 -10.74
N ASP A 47 9.08 3.36 -11.59
CA ASP A 47 8.28 3.53 -12.80
C ASP A 47 7.14 2.50 -12.73
N GLU A 48 5.90 2.97 -12.57
CA GLU A 48 4.75 2.12 -12.26
C GLU A 48 3.54 2.41 -13.14
N ASP A 49 2.79 1.35 -13.44
CA ASP A 49 1.49 1.44 -14.08
C ASP A 49 0.43 1.28 -13.03
N ILE A 50 -0.43 2.28 -12.94
CA ILE A 50 -1.57 2.28 -12.05
C ILE A 50 -2.71 1.60 -12.79
N CYS A 51 -3.14 0.46 -12.27
CA CYS A 51 -4.26 -0.32 -12.77
C CYS A 51 -5.38 -0.36 -11.73
N ALA A 52 -6.58 -0.78 -12.13
CA ALA A 52 -7.68 -1.01 -11.21
C ALA A 52 -8.46 -2.28 -11.52
N ILE A 53 -9.05 -2.84 -10.46
CA ILE A 53 -10.04 -3.91 -10.52
C ILE A 53 -11.18 -3.60 -9.55
N GLY A 54 -12.39 -4.05 -9.85
CA GLY A 54 -13.58 -3.69 -9.08
C GLY A 54 -14.19 -2.37 -9.54
N LYS A 55 -15.14 -1.83 -8.78
CA LYS A 55 -15.88 -0.61 -9.12
C LYS A 55 -16.36 0.11 -7.87
N GLY A 56 -16.46 1.43 -7.94
CA GLY A 56 -17.02 2.27 -6.87
C GLY A 56 -16.25 2.10 -5.57
N LEU A 57 -16.98 1.91 -4.46
CA LEU A 57 -16.39 1.73 -3.13
C LEU A 57 -15.48 0.50 -2.98
N HIS A 58 -15.56 -0.44 -3.92
CA HIS A 58 -14.76 -1.66 -3.94
C HIS A 58 -13.76 -1.69 -5.11
N GLU A 59 -13.49 -0.55 -5.74
CA GLU A 59 -12.36 -0.43 -6.67
C GLU A 59 -11.05 -0.53 -5.87
N ILE A 60 -10.13 -1.36 -6.36
CA ILE A 60 -8.81 -1.61 -5.78
C ILE A 60 -7.78 -1.17 -6.81
N GLU A 61 -6.85 -0.33 -6.39
CA GLU A 61 -5.69 0.09 -7.17
C GLU A 61 -4.64 -1.02 -7.20
N VAL A 62 -3.98 -1.22 -8.33
CA VAL A 62 -2.93 -2.22 -8.50
C VAL A 62 -1.75 -1.60 -9.22
N ASP A 63 -0.66 -1.41 -8.47
CA ASP A 63 0.55 -0.76 -8.97
C ASP A 63 1.52 -1.79 -9.50
N LEU A 64 1.74 -1.79 -10.81
CA LEU A 64 2.72 -2.65 -11.45
C LEU A 64 4.04 -1.90 -11.54
N MET A 65 4.95 -2.17 -10.61
CA MET A 65 6.17 -1.41 -10.42
C MET A 65 7.39 -2.08 -11.06
N GLN A 66 8.24 -1.26 -11.66
CA GLN A 66 9.66 -1.56 -11.86
C GLN A 66 10.53 -0.45 -11.29
N PRO A 67 11.81 -0.70 -10.96
CA PRO A 67 12.69 0.38 -10.55
C PRO A 67 12.96 1.32 -11.73
N PHE A 68 13.02 2.63 -11.47
CA PHE A 68 13.51 3.59 -12.46
C PHE A 68 14.98 3.30 -12.83
N ASP A 69 15.79 2.98 -11.83
CA ASP A 69 17.17 2.50 -11.95
C ASP A 69 17.37 1.24 -11.10
N ILE A 70 17.64 0.10 -11.75
CA ILE A 70 17.79 -1.20 -11.10
C ILE A 70 18.94 -1.26 -10.10
N GLY A 71 19.95 -0.39 -10.26
CA GLY A 71 21.10 -0.30 -9.35
C GLY A 71 20.85 0.55 -8.10
N LYS A 72 19.71 1.24 -8.01
CA LYS A 72 19.37 2.14 -6.90
C LYS A 72 18.31 1.55 -5.97
N LYS A 73 18.18 2.18 -4.80
CA LYS A 73 17.08 1.93 -3.85
C LYS A 73 16.10 3.10 -3.89
N PRO A 74 14.80 2.88 -3.61
CA PRO A 74 14.13 1.61 -3.30
C PRO A 74 14.21 0.53 -4.39
N ALA A 75 14.36 -0.74 -4.00
CA ALA A 75 14.49 -1.88 -4.92
C ALA A 75 13.14 -2.59 -5.09
N VAL A 76 12.16 -1.88 -5.67
CA VAL A 76 10.75 -2.30 -5.74
C VAL A 76 10.52 -3.67 -6.40
N HIS A 77 11.45 -4.11 -7.26
CA HIS A 77 11.43 -5.39 -7.97
C HIS A 77 11.77 -6.62 -7.12
N LEU A 78 12.46 -6.47 -5.98
CA LEU A 78 12.96 -7.61 -5.21
C LEU A 78 11.87 -8.38 -4.46
N THR A 79 10.73 -7.72 -4.20
CA THR A 79 9.58 -8.34 -3.52
C THR A 79 8.39 -8.33 -4.49
N PRO A 80 8.04 -9.48 -5.10
CA PRO A 80 7.00 -9.53 -6.13
C PRO A 80 5.63 -9.04 -5.67
N LEU A 81 5.17 -9.42 -4.48
CA LEU A 81 4.06 -8.76 -3.80
C LEU A 81 4.66 -7.76 -2.82
N ASN A 82 4.88 -6.53 -3.29
CA ASN A 82 5.70 -5.54 -2.63
C ASN A 82 5.05 -5.05 -1.33
N HIS A 83 3.80 -4.59 -1.41
CA HIS A 83 3.00 -4.23 -0.26
C HIS A 83 1.50 -4.32 -0.56
N ILE A 84 0.71 -4.29 0.52
CA ILE A 84 -0.75 -4.17 0.47
C ILE A 84 -1.17 -2.90 1.22
N GLY A 85 -2.02 -2.08 0.60
CA GLY A 85 -2.64 -0.91 1.21
C GLY A 85 -4.03 -1.23 1.75
N LEU A 86 -4.31 -0.80 2.96
CA LEU A 86 -5.56 -1.02 3.67
C LEU A 86 -6.21 0.32 4.02
N TRP A 87 -7.48 0.46 3.69
CA TRP A 87 -8.30 1.58 4.13
C TRP A 87 -8.53 1.51 5.65
N VAL A 88 -8.30 2.62 6.33
CA VAL A 88 -8.50 2.82 7.76
C VAL A 88 -9.41 4.02 7.99
N ASP A 89 -10.43 3.87 8.83
CA ASP A 89 -11.39 4.95 9.12
C ASP A 89 -10.78 6.10 9.92
N ASP A 90 -9.89 5.82 10.86
CA ASP A 90 -9.17 6.79 11.69
C ASP A 90 -7.71 6.36 11.85
N LEU A 91 -6.86 6.83 10.93
CA LEU A 91 -5.45 6.48 10.89
C LEU A 91 -4.68 6.96 12.13
N PRO A 92 -4.84 8.21 12.63
CA PRO A 92 -4.18 8.64 13.86
C PRO A 92 -4.50 7.74 15.07
N LYS A 93 -5.79 7.42 15.29
CA LYS A 93 -6.17 6.50 16.38
C LYS A 93 -5.65 5.09 16.18
N ALA A 94 -5.62 4.61 14.93
CA ALA A 94 -5.04 3.31 14.62
C ALA A 94 -3.55 3.26 14.99
N VAL A 95 -2.78 4.27 14.60
CA VAL A 95 -1.34 4.35 14.90
C VAL A 95 -1.10 4.43 16.40
N GLU A 96 -1.84 5.27 17.14
CA GLU A 96 -1.73 5.38 18.59
C GLU A 96 -1.99 4.02 19.26
N TRP A 97 -3.13 3.40 18.95
CA TRP A 97 -3.55 2.16 19.59
C TRP A 97 -2.62 0.99 19.24
N LEU A 98 -2.26 0.83 17.97
CA LEU A 98 -1.38 -0.24 17.50
C LEU A 98 0.03 -0.10 18.05
N SER A 99 0.56 1.13 18.13
CA SER A 99 1.87 1.38 18.77
C SER A 99 1.83 0.98 20.25
N ALA A 100 0.74 1.30 20.96
CA ALA A 100 0.55 0.88 22.34
C ALA A 100 0.39 -0.64 22.52
N GLN A 101 0.02 -1.37 21.46
CA GLN A 101 0.05 -2.84 21.46
C GLN A 101 1.44 -3.42 21.17
N GLY A 102 2.44 -2.61 20.82
CA GLY A 102 3.77 -3.08 20.43
C GLY A 102 3.91 -3.41 18.95
N LEU A 103 3.04 -2.86 18.08
CA LEU A 103 3.22 -2.96 16.63
C LEU A 103 4.34 -2.05 16.16
N ARG A 104 5.23 -2.60 15.32
CA ARG A 104 6.30 -1.84 14.70
C ARG A 104 5.83 -1.15 13.42
N PHE A 105 5.90 0.17 13.41
CA PHE A 105 5.78 0.96 12.18
C PHE A 105 7.15 1.14 11.50
N ALA A 106 7.13 1.27 10.18
CA ALA A 106 8.30 1.69 9.42
C ALA A 106 8.58 3.20 9.67
N PRO A 107 9.81 3.67 9.44
CA PRO A 107 10.14 5.08 9.61
C PRO A 107 9.28 6.01 8.73
N GLY A 108 9.10 7.25 9.19
CA GLY A 108 8.43 8.32 8.43
C GLY A 108 7.06 8.74 8.95
N GLY A 109 6.50 8.02 9.92
CA GLY A 109 5.22 8.38 10.57
C GLY A 109 4.05 8.46 9.59
N ILE A 110 3.04 9.26 9.95
CA ILE A 110 1.94 9.61 9.05
C ILE A 110 2.40 10.71 8.10
N ARG A 111 2.24 10.48 6.78
CA ARG A 111 2.63 11.43 5.73
C ARG A 111 1.76 11.26 4.49
N LYS A 112 1.87 12.15 3.51
CA LYS A 112 1.17 12.03 2.24
C LYS A 112 1.78 10.94 1.35
N GLY A 113 0.93 10.03 0.87
CA GLY A 113 1.26 8.99 -0.12
C GLY A 113 1.13 9.49 -1.56
N ALA A 114 1.38 8.61 -2.54
CA ALA A 114 1.35 8.93 -3.97
C ALA A 114 -0.04 9.43 -4.43
N ALA A 115 -1.11 8.79 -3.93
CA ALA A 115 -2.49 9.17 -4.20
C ALA A 115 -2.99 10.37 -3.35
N GLY A 116 -2.14 11.01 -2.54
CA GLY A 116 -2.49 12.19 -1.74
C GLY A 116 -3.22 11.92 -0.41
N TYR A 117 -3.46 10.65 -0.07
CA TYR A 117 -3.98 10.25 1.24
C TYR A 117 -2.89 10.30 2.32
N ASP A 118 -3.31 10.41 3.57
CA ASP A 118 -2.40 10.20 4.70
C ASP A 118 -2.16 8.71 4.89
N ILE A 119 -0.89 8.34 4.99
CA ILE A 119 -0.44 6.95 5.01
C ILE A 119 0.60 6.72 6.12
N THR A 120 0.70 5.49 6.59
CA THR A 120 1.89 4.99 7.28
C THR A 120 2.10 3.52 6.96
N PHE A 121 3.29 2.99 7.23
CA PHE A 121 3.62 1.60 6.94
C PHE A 121 3.87 0.82 8.21
N VAL A 122 3.30 -0.38 8.30
CA VAL A 122 3.70 -1.40 9.27
C VAL A 122 4.98 -2.05 8.77
N HIS A 123 6.00 -2.13 9.62
CA HIS A 123 7.28 -2.71 9.23
C HIS A 123 7.12 -4.24 9.02
N PRO A 124 7.72 -4.85 7.98
CA PRO A 124 7.60 -6.28 7.73
C PRO A 124 8.23 -7.17 8.80
N LYS A 125 9.10 -6.61 9.65
CA LYS A 125 9.88 -7.34 10.66
C LYS A 125 9.78 -6.65 12.02
N GLY A 126 9.49 -7.39 13.08
CA GLY A 126 9.52 -6.87 14.45
C GLY A 126 10.93 -6.56 14.94
N ASN A 127 11.03 -6.10 16.18
CA ASN A 127 12.28 -5.99 16.96
C ASN A 127 11.98 -6.21 18.45
N GLU A 128 12.98 -6.06 19.32
CA GLU A 128 12.82 -6.28 20.77
C GLU A 128 11.81 -5.32 21.41
N GLU A 129 11.75 -4.07 20.95
CA GLU A 129 10.84 -3.04 21.47
C GLU A 129 9.40 -3.18 20.93
N PHE A 130 9.26 -3.59 19.67
CA PHE A 130 8.01 -3.73 18.95
C PHE A 130 7.93 -5.14 18.33
N PRO A 131 7.44 -6.13 19.10
CA PRO A 131 7.46 -7.53 18.67
C PRO A 131 6.45 -7.84 17.56
N PHE A 132 5.37 -7.06 17.42
CA PHE A 132 4.37 -7.29 16.38
C PHE A 132 4.74 -6.54 15.10
N CYS A 133 4.50 -7.18 13.94
CA CYS A 133 4.89 -6.63 12.65
C CYS A 133 3.99 -7.15 11.52
N GLY A 134 4.34 -6.83 10.27
CA GLY A 134 3.64 -7.35 9.09
C GLY A 134 3.98 -8.80 8.72
N GLU A 135 4.75 -9.52 9.55
CA GLU A 135 5.10 -10.94 9.37
C GLU A 135 5.65 -11.26 7.97
N GLY A 136 6.57 -10.42 7.49
CA GLY A 136 7.17 -10.52 6.16
C GLY A 136 6.47 -9.71 5.06
N VAL A 137 5.28 -9.15 5.35
CA VAL A 137 4.53 -8.28 4.42
C VAL A 137 4.72 -6.82 4.82
N LEU A 138 5.00 -5.96 3.84
CA LEU A 138 4.89 -4.51 4.03
C LEU A 138 3.41 -4.14 3.91
N ILE A 139 2.86 -3.54 4.96
CA ILE A 139 1.43 -3.17 5.00
C ILE A 139 1.36 -1.66 5.10
N GLU A 140 0.63 -1.03 4.19
CA GLU A 140 0.32 0.38 4.21
C GLU A 140 -1.07 0.59 4.82
N LEU A 141 -1.15 1.48 5.80
CA LEU A 141 -2.41 1.94 6.37
C LEU A 141 -2.72 3.30 5.78
N VAL A 142 -3.87 3.40 5.12
CA VAL A 142 -4.28 4.58 4.35
C VAL A 142 -5.53 5.17 4.99
N GLN A 143 -5.49 6.46 5.32
CA GLN A 143 -6.65 7.19 5.82
C GLN A 143 -7.73 7.22 4.74
N ALA A 144 -8.85 6.56 5.01
CA ALA A 144 -9.99 6.53 4.10
C ALA A 144 -10.66 7.91 4.01
N PRO A 145 -11.08 8.33 2.81
CA PRO A 145 -11.88 9.54 2.65
C PRO A 145 -13.33 9.33 3.16
N PRO A 146 -14.08 10.42 3.41
CA PRO A 146 -15.41 10.33 4.05
C PRO A 146 -16.43 9.43 3.34
N ASP A 147 -16.39 9.34 2.02
CA ASP A 147 -17.26 8.51 1.20
C ASP A 147 -16.94 7.02 1.36
N ILE A 148 -15.67 6.64 1.41
CA ILE A 148 -15.24 5.26 1.73
C ILE A 148 -15.62 4.88 3.16
N ILE A 149 -15.43 5.78 4.13
CA ILE A 149 -15.85 5.57 5.51
C ILE A 149 -17.36 5.35 5.57
N ALA A 150 -18.16 6.25 4.99
CA ALA A 150 -19.61 6.14 5.01
C ALA A 150 -20.10 4.86 4.31
N GLY A 151 -19.44 4.46 3.22
CA GLY A 151 -19.83 3.32 2.41
C GLY A 151 -19.43 1.94 2.94
N LEU A 152 -18.32 1.85 3.68
CA LEU A 152 -17.73 0.56 4.11
C LEU A 152 -17.73 0.34 5.63
N SER A 153 -18.19 1.30 6.43
CA SER A 153 -18.20 1.17 7.90
C SER A 153 -19.36 0.36 8.48
N SER A 154 -20.23 -0.22 7.64
CA SER A 154 -21.42 -0.99 8.02
C SER A 154 -21.09 -2.29 8.74
#